data_AF-A0A1Y3SU18-F1
#
_entry.id   AF-A0A1Y3SU18-F1
#
_cell.length_a   1.000
_cell.length_b   1.000
_cell.length_c   1.000
_cell.angle_alpha   90.00
_cell.angle_beta   90.00
_cell.angle_gamma   90.00
#
_symmetry.space_group_name_H-M   'P 1'
#
loop_
_entity.id
_entity.type
_entity.pdbx_description
1 polymer ?
#
loop_
_entity_poly.entity_id
_entity_poly.type
_entity_poly.pdbx_seq_one_letter_code
_entity_poly.pdbx_strand_id
1 'polypeptide(L)'
;MKTYTTVQGDCWDLVAFKLYGSEKYMKLLAEANMPLLDYLTFPPGTEINVPEIPEDYDQEDTVFWRQESTEVPYSSVEEDGDE
;
A
#
# COMPACT_ATOMS: atom_id res chain seq x y z
N MET A 1 20.69 -10.27 -0.65
CA MET A 1 19.90 -9.36 0.18
C MET A 1 20.31 -7.94 -0.18
N LYS A 2 19.36 -7.09 -0.57
CA LYS A 2 19.62 -5.66 -0.81
C LYS A 2 19.34 -4.93 0.51
N THR A 3 20.22 -4.02 0.88
CA THR A 3 19.99 -3.09 1.99
C THR A 3 19.97 -1.67 1.45
N TYR A 4 19.16 -0.84 2.06
CA TYR A 4 19.06 0.58 1.76
C TYR A 4 19.46 1.37 3.00
N THR A 5 20.34 2.36 2.82
CA THR A 5 20.73 3.28 3.88
C THR A 5 19.87 4.53 3.77
N THR A 6 19.09 4.82 4.81
CA THR A 6 18.19 5.97 4.84
C THR A 6 18.95 7.29 4.87
N VAL A 7 18.35 8.31 4.27
CA VAL A 7 18.80 9.71 4.36
C VAL A 7 17.82 10.53 5.20
N GLN A 8 18.18 11.77 5.51
CA GLN A 8 17.34 12.66 6.31
C GLN A 8 15.99 12.88 5.63
N GLY A 9 14.90 12.67 6.38
CA GLY A 9 13.53 12.84 5.89
C GLY A 9 12.97 11.63 5.14
N ASP A 10 13.69 10.51 5.10
CA ASP A 10 13.14 9.26 4.58
C ASP A 10 12.07 8.70 5.52
N CYS A 11 10.98 8.25 4.91
CA CYS A 11 9.85 7.57 5.55
C CYS A 11 9.56 6.27 4.78
N TRP A 12 8.72 5.40 5.34
CA TRP A 12 8.39 4.10 4.75
C TRP A 12 7.82 4.18 3.33
N ASP A 13 6.90 5.12 3.11
CA ASP A 13 6.26 5.43 1.82
C ASP A 13 7.29 5.91 0.78
N LEU A 14 8.16 6.83 1.18
CA LEU A 14 9.17 7.41 0.31
C LEU A 14 10.24 6.38 -0.09
N VAL A 15 10.70 5.56 0.86
CA VAL A 15 11.65 4.48 0.62
C VAL A 15 11.03 3.41 -0.28
N ALA A 16 9.78 3.03 -0.04
CA ALA A 16 9.04 2.10 -0.90
C ALA A 16 8.92 2.63 -2.34
N PHE A 17 8.55 3.91 -2.50
CA PHE A 17 8.46 4.54 -3.81
C PHE A 17 9.81 4.58 -4.54
N LYS A 18 10.90 4.93 -3.85
CA LYS A 18 12.26 4.96 -4.43
C LYS A 18 12.75 3.58 -4.86
N LEU A 19 12.48 2.54 -4.07
CA LEU A 19 13.01 1.19 -4.30
C LEU A 19 12.17 0.38 -5.28
N TYR A 20 10.84 0.51 -5.19
CA TYR A 20 9.88 -0.34 -5.90
C TYR A 20 8.98 0.44 -6.87
N GLY A 21 9.08 1.77 -6.91
CA GLY A 21 8.25 2.63 -7.76
C GLY A 21 6.84 2.88 -7.24
N SER A 22 6.47 2.35 -6.06
CA SER A 22 5.16 2.58 -5.45
C SER A 22 5.22 2.52 -3.92
N GLU A 23 4.47 3.41 -3.27
CA GLU A 23 4.35 3.47 -1.81
C GLU A 23 3.60 2.27 -1.21
N LYS A 24 2.80 1.54 -2.00
CA LYS A 24 2.00 0.39 -1.53
C LYS A 24 2.84 -0.75 -0.94
N TYR A 25 4.12 -0.82 -1.32
CA TYR A 25 5.06 -1.82 -0.83
C TYR A 25 5.67 -1.45 0.54
N MET A 26 5.24 -0.35 1.16
CA MET A 26 5.70 0.02 2.50
C MET A 26 5.43 -1.09 3.53
N LYS A 27 4.33 -1.84 3.39
CA LYS A 27 3.99 -2.95 4.29
C LYS A 27 5.02 -4.07 4.21
N LEU A 28 5.47 -4.43 3.01
CA LEU A 28 6.50 -5.44 2.80
C LEU A 28 7.84 -5.05 3.42
N LEU A 29 8.22 -3.76 3.31
CA LEU A 29 9.41 -3.23 4.00
C LEU A 29 9.25 -3.26 5.51
N ALA A 30 8.09 -2.84 6.02
CA ALA A 30 7.75 -2.81 7.43
C ALA A 30 7.82 -4.23 8.05
N GLU A 31 7.23 -5.23 7.39
CA GLU A 31 7.26 -6.63 7.84
C GLU A 31 8.66 -7.22 7.86
N ALA A 32 9.52 -6.85 6.89
CA ALA A 32 10.91 -7.28 6.88
C ALA A 32 11.80 -6.57 7.91
N ASN A 33 11.32 -5.45 8.47
CA ASN A 33 12.07 -4.59 9.38
C ASN A 33 11.23 -4.25 10.62
N MET A 34 10.58 -5.26 11.20
CA MET A 34 9.77 -5.15 12.43
C MET A 34 10.41 -4.30 13.55
N PRO A 35 11.74 -4.37 13.81
CA PRO A 35 12.37 -3.56 14.86
C PRO A 35 12.37 -2.05 14.61
N LEU A 36 12.12 -1.62 13.35
CA LEU A 36 12.16 -0.23 12.95
C LEU A 36 10.76 0.40 12.81
N LEU A 37 9.68 -0.34 13.13
CA LEU A 37 8.30 0.12 12.96
C LEU A 37 7.93 1.32 13.83
N ASP A 38 8.63 1.53 14.95
CA ASP A 38 8.42 2.69 15.81
C ASP A 38 8.87 4.01 15.15
N TYR A 39 9.67 3.95 14.07
CA TYR A 39 10.10 5.13 13.34
C TYR A 39 9.08 5.52 12.28
N LEU A 40 8.44 6.67 12.48
CA LEU A 40 7.63 7.34 11.46
C LEU A 40 8.53 7.96 10.37
N THR A 41 9.66 8.55 10.80
CA THR A 41 10.71 9.10 9.95
C THR A 41 12.03 8.51 10.41
N PHE A 42 12.79 7.97 9.46
CA PHE A 42 14.03 7.30 9.80
C PHE A 42 15.13 8.30 10.15
N PRO A 43 15.95 8.01 11.17
CA PRO A 43 17.20 8.70 11.33
C PRO A 43 18.11 8.39 10.12
N PRO A 44 18.89 9.38 9.65
CA PRO A 44 19.83 9.15 8.55
C PRO A 44 20.87 8.09 8.94
N GLY A 45 21.22 7.22 8.00
CA GLY A 45 22.17 6.13 8.24
C GLY A 45 21.55 4.86 8.80
N THR A 46 20.22 4.75 8.84
CA THR A 46 19.54 3.50 9.25
C THR A 46 19.59 2.50 8.09
N GLU A 47 20.00 1.27 8.36
CA GLU A 47 19.93 0.19 7.37
C GLU A 47 18.54 -0.46 7.37
N ILE A 48 17.88 -0.39 6.23
CA ILE A 48 16.61 -1.07 5.96
C ILE A 48 16.90 -2.27 5.07
N ASN A 49 16.42 -3.45 5.47
CA ASN A 49 16.42 -4.63 4.62
C ASN A 49 15.36 -4.48 3.53
N VAL A 50 15.75 -4.72 2.28
CA VAL A 50 14.88 -4.57 1.11
C VAL A 50 14.58 -5.96 0.55
N PRO A 51 13.40 -6.54 0.83
CA PRO A 51 13.00 -7.82 0.24
C PRO A 51 12.69 -7.66 -1.24
N GLU A 52 12.71 -8.76 -1.98
CA GLU A 52 12.17 -8.76 -3.34
C GLU A 52 10.64 -8.82 -3.29
N ILE A 53 9.98 -8.13 -4.23
CA ILE A 53 8.52 -8.15 -4.33
C ILE A 53 8.11 -9.50 -4.91
N PRO A 54 7.28 -10.30 -4.23
CA PRO A 54 6.76 -11.53 -4.81
C PRO A 54 5.81 -11.20 -5.98
N GLU A 55 5.80 -12.04 -7.02
CA GLU A 55 5.01 -11.81 -8.25
C GLU A 55 3.49 -11.70 -8.01
N ASP A 56 3.02 -12.21 -6.87
CA ASP A 56 1.62 -12.20 -6.45
C ASP A 56 1.23 -10.98 -5.58
N TYR A 57 2.17 -10.08 -5.25
CA TYR A 57 1.92 -9.01 -4.27
C TYR A 57 0.87 -7.97 -4.72
N ASP A 58 0.71 -7.80 -6.04
CA ASP A 58 -0.25 -6.88 -6.64
C ASP A 58 -1.64 -7.49 -6.85
N GLN A 59 -1.76 -8.80 -6.65
CA GLN A 59 -3.02 -9.49 -6.79
C GLN A 59 -3.81 -9.28 -5.50
N GLU A 60 -4.72 -8.32 -5.57
CA GLU A 60 -5.98 -8.37 -4.82
C GLU A 60 -5.91 -8.03 -3.31
N ASP A 61 -5.94 -6.74 -3.00
CA ASP A 61 -6.61 -6.26 -1.78
C ASP A 61 -7.26 -4.91 -2.05
N THR A 62 -8.14 -4.87 -3.06
CA THR A 62 -9.07 -3.76 -3.20
C THR A 62 -10.39 -4.19 -2.59
N VAL A 63 -10.78 -3.49 -1.53
CA VAL A 63 -12.08 -3.61 -0.87
C VAL A 63 -13.22 -3.55 -1.90
N PHE A 64 -14.30 -4.29 -1.65
CA PHE A 64 -15.40 -4.50 -2.62
C PHE A 64 -16.03 -3.20 -3.16
N TRP A 65 -15.93 -2.08 -2.42
CA TRP A 65 -16.42 -0.76 -2.85
C TRP A 65 -15.42 0.05 -3.71
N ARG A 66 -14.20 -0.47 -3.95
CA ARG A 66 -13.18 0.10 -4.86
C ARG A 66 -13.08 -0.69 -6.18
N GLN A 67 -13.72 -1.86 -6.27
CA GLN A 67 -13.88 -2.56 -7.54
C GLN A 67 -14.64 -1.63 -8.50
N GLU A 68 -14.18 -1.50 -9.75
CA GLU A 68 -14.92 -0.75 -10.77
C GLU A 68 -16.35 -1.28 -10.79
N SER A 69 -17.27 -0.47 -10.27
CA SER A 69 -18.69 -0.78 -10.19
C SER A 69 -19.15 -1.20 -11.57
N THR A 70 -19.27 -2.50 -11.80
CA THR A 70 -20.05 -2.99 -12.93
C THR A 70 -21.46 -2.52 -12.62
N GLU A 71 -21.84 -1.48 -13.32
CA GLU A 71 -22.99 -0.62 -13.09
C GLU A 71 -24.19 -1.47 -12.69
N VAL A 72 -24.51 -1.52 -11.39
CA VAL A 72 -25.85 -1.95 -10.98
C VAL A 72 -26.73 -0.75 -11.32
N PRO A 73 -27.54 -0.79 -12.40
CA PRO A 73 -28.45 0.30 -12.67
C PRO A 73 -29.34 0.41 -11.45
N TYR A 74 -29.35 1.60 -10.84
CA TYR A 74 -30.26 1.93 -9.76
C TYR A 74 -31.67 1.55 -10.25
N SER A 75 -32.26 0.48 -9.71
CA SER A 75 -33.65 0.16 -10.01
C SER A 75 -34.46 1.28 -9.36
N SER A 76 -34.93 2.23 -10.16
CA SER A 76 -36.00 3.12 -9.73
C SER A 76 -37.09 2.25 -9.14
N VAL A 77 -37.39 2.47 -7.86
CA VAL A 77 -38.64 2.01 -7.29
C VAL A 77 -39.71 2.70 -8.11
N GLU A 78 -40.39 1.96 -8.96
CA GLU A 78 -41.64 2.42 -9.57
C GLU A 78 -42.57 2.71 -8.39
N GLU A 79 -42.88 3.99 -8.20
CA GLU A 79 -43.86 4.44 -7.22
C GLU A 79 -45.22 3.92 -7.71
N ASP A 80 -45.66 2.79 -7.15
CA ASP A 80 -47.01 2.26 -7.34
C ASP A 80 -47.97 3.29 -6.72
N GLY A 81 -48.45 4.19 -7.57
CA GLY A 81 -49.49 5.14 -7.23
C GLY A 81 -50.80 4.38 -7.03
N ASP A 82 -51.18 4.19 -5.77
CA ASP A 82 -52.53 3.85 -5.34
C ASP A 82 -53.55 4.77 -6.02
N GLU A 83 -54.45 4.20 -6.84
CA GLU A 83 -55.80 4.72 -7.10
C GLU A 83 -56.84 3.65 -6.79
#